data_AF-A0A7R9YQL1-F1
#
_entry.id   AF-A0A7R9YQL1-F1
#
_cell.length_a   1.000
_cell.length_b   1.000
_cell.length_c   1.000
_cell.angle_alpha   90.00
_cell.angle_beta   90.00
_cell.angle_gamma   90.00
#
_symmetry.space_group_name_H-M   'P 1'
#
loop_
_entity.id
_entity.type
_entity.pdbx_description
1 polymer ?
#
loop_
_entity_poly.entity_id
_entity_poly.type
_entity_poly.pdbx_seq_one_letter_code
_entity_poly.pdbx_strand_id
1 'polypeptide(L)'
;RLSDASLMVYSPVSMTEEAERMYDAIPGKVQHVVCPNLSPEHWVYAPQAARKWPGATFWVCPGAIEGSGVGGVLDGAQMWADIRQTHDVRVIEDGSCPPELCGDVCFAVFQEGWGMFSEATACFR
;
A
#
# COMPACT_ATOMS: atom_id res chain seq x y z
N ARG A 1 -7.12 -1.77 12.22
CA ARG A 1 -8.23 -2.73 12.02
C ARG A 1 -9.43 -1.91 11.57
N LEU A 2 -10.17 -2.39 10.58
CA LEU A 2 -11.37 -1.74 10.06
C LEU A 2 -12.64 -2.23 10.80
N SER A 3 -13.76 -1.57 10.58
CA SER A 3 -15.05 -1.80 11.22
C SER A 3 -15.68 -3.14 10.84
N ASP A 4 -15.31 -3.71 9.69
CA ASP A 4 -15.64 -5.08 9.29
C ASP A 4 -14.69 -6.16 9.88
N ALA A 5 -13.81 -5.76 10.80
CA ALA A 5 -12.76 -6.57 11.42
C ALA A 5 -11.60 -7.01 10.51
N SER A 6 -11.56 -6.58 9.25
CA SER A 6 -10.39 -6.75 8.39
C SER A 6 -9.20 -5.90 8.87
N LEU A 7 -8.01 -6.26 8.39
CA LEU A 7 -6.77 -5.58 8.72
C LEU A 7 -6.23 -4.83 7.49
N MET A 8 -5.76 -3.62 7.77
CA MET A 8 -4.99 -2.80 6.84
C MET A 8 -3.56 -2.70 7.36
N VAL A 9 -2.60 -2.98 6.49
CA VAL A 9 -1.17 -2.79 6.74
C VAL A 9 -0.74 -1.52 6.03
N TYR A 10 -0.21 -0.55 6.77
CA TYR A 10 0.23 0.73 6.24
C TYR A 10 1.76 0.76 6.21
N SER A 11 2.36 1.02 5.04
CA SER A 11 3.80 0.98 4.81
C SER A 11 4.42 -0.38 5.19
N PRO A 12 4.22 -1.44 4.36
CA PRO A 12 4.67 -2.79 4.70
C PRO A 12 6.17 -2.84 5.00
N VAL A 13 6.52 -3.55 6.08
CA VAL A 13 7.90 -3.81 6.50
C VAL A 13 8.36 -5.19 6.02
N SER A 14 9.65 -5.48 6.19
CA SER A 14 10.21 -6.81 5.92
C SER A 14 9.44 -7.89 6.69
N MET A 15 9.05 -8.96 5.99
CA MET A 15 8.40 -10.15 6.55
C MET A 15 9.46 -11.06 7.19
N THR A 16 10.07 -10.59 8.26
CA THR A 16 10.88 -11.44 9.14
C THR A 16 9.96 -12.38 9.93
N GLU A 17 10.50 -13.48 10.48
CA GLU A 17 9.71 -14.39 11.33
C GLU A 17 9.05 -13.67 12.52
N GLU A 18 9.72 -12.64 13.08
CA GLU A 18 9.15 -11.82 14.14
C GLU A 18 7.97 -11.00 13.65
N ALA A 19 8.11 -10.30 12.52
CA ALA A 19 7.03 -9.52 11.93
C ALA A 19 5.84 -10.41 11.57
N GLU A 20 6.09 -11.58 10.98
CA GLU A 20 5.04 -12.55 10.66
C GLU A 20 4.29 -13.02 11.90
N ARG A 21 4.99 -13.38 12.99
CA ARG A 21 4.34 -13.75 14.26
C ARG A 21 3.50 -12.61 14.83
N MET A 22 3.98 -11.37 14.71
CA MET A 22 3.21 -10.20 15.15
C MET A 22 1.94 -10.00 14.33
N TYR A 23 2.00 -10.15 13.00
CA TYR A 23 0.82 -10.08 12.15
C TYR A 23 -0.17 -11.21 12.44
N ASP A 24 0.31 -12.45 12.56
CA ASP A 24 -0.51 -13.63 12.79
C ASP A 24 -1.18 -13.62 14.18
N ALA A 25 -0.63 -12.87 15.15
CA ALA A 25 -1.22 -12.66 16.46
C ALA A 25 -2.38 -11.64 16.49
N ILE A 26 -2.53 -10.81 15.46
CA ILE A 26 -3.62 -9.83 15.38
C ILE A 26 -4.86 -10.51 14.78
N PRO A 27 -6.00 -10.59 15.50
CA PRO A 27 -7.19 -11.20 14.94
C PRO A 27 -7.69 -10.42 13.70
N GLY A 28 -8.13 -11.15 12.68
CA GLY A 28 -8.62 -10.59 11.42
C GLY A 28 -7.75 -11.01 10.23
N LYS A 29 -8.24 -10.78 9.01
CA LYS A 29 -7.49 -11.05 7.79
C LYS A 29 -6.95 -9.74 7.24
N VAL A 30 -5.67 -9.70 6.85
CA VAL A 30 -5.14 -8.59 6.07
C VAL A 30 -5.79 -8.61 4.69
N GLN A 31 -6.59 -7.59 4.41
CA GLN A 31 -7.27 -7.39 3.12
C GLN A 31 -6.73 -6.16 2.39
N HIS A 32 -5.99 -5.29 3.07
CA HIS A 32 -5.49 -4.05 2.49
C HIS A 32 -4.03 -3.81 2.86
N VAL A 33 -3.22 -3.45 1.86
CA VAL A 33 -1.84 -3.02 2.04
C VAL A 33 -1.70 -1.64 1.41
N VAL A 34 -1.29 -0.65 2.19
CA VAL A 34 -1.13 0.73 1.73
C VAL A 34 0.35 1.06 1.60
N CYS A 35 0.74 1.53 0.42
CA CYS A 35 2.08 2.01 0.09
C CYS A 35 1.99 3.52 -0.19
N PRO A 36 2.11 4.34 0.87
CA PRO A 36 1.63 5.72 0.86
C PRO A 36 2.55 6.72 0.18
N ASN A 37 3.78 6.36 -0.19
CA ASN A 37 4.78 7.31 -0.65
C ASN A 37 5.65 6.69 -1.74
N LEU A 38 6.22 7.51 -2.63
CA LEU A 38 7.19 7.09 -3.64
C LEU A 38 8.56 6.68 -3.06
N SER A 39 8.88 7.03 -1.81
CA SER A 39 10.14 6.62 -1.18
C SER A 39 10.19 5.10 -0.94
N PRO A 40 11.30 4.41 -1.30
CA PRO A 40 11.37 2.94 -1.33
C PRO A 40 11.03 2.23 -0.02
N GLU A 41 11.36 2.82 1.11
CA GLU A 41 11.08 2.29 2.45
C GLU A 41 9.60 1.98 2.69
N HIS A 42 8.70 2.58 1.91
CA HIS A 42 7.26 2.40 2.02
C HIS A 42 6.68 1.32 1.11
N TRP A 43 7.46 0.75 0.21
CA TRP A 43 6.97 -0.22 -0.77
C TRP A 43 7.94 -1.32 -1.19
N VAL A 44 9.22 -1.24 -0.83
CA VAL A 44 10.24 -2.25 -1.19
C VAL A 44 9.87 -3.66 -0.70
N TYR A 45 9.05 -3.75 0.36
CA TYR A 45 8.56 -5.02 0.91
C TYR A 45 7.17 -5.42 0.41
N ALA A 46 6.56 -4.66 -0.50
CA ALA A 46 5.28 -5.02 -1.12
C ALA A 46 5.27 -6.42 -1.77
N PRO A 47 6.35 -6.90 -2.42
CA PRO A 47 6.39 -8.27 -2.94
C PRO A 47 6.33 -9.34 -1.84
N GLN A 48 6.90 -9.07 -0.66
CA GLN A 48 6.81 -10.00 0.48
C GLN A 48 5.39 -10.00 1.06
N ALA A 49 4.79 -8.81 1.20
CA ALA A 49 3.40 -8.67 1.61
C ALA A 49 2.43 -9.39 0.65
N ALA A 50 2.65 -9.28 -0.66
CA ALA A 50 1.84 -9.94 -1.68
C ALA A 50 1.90 -11.48 -1.57
N ARG A 51 3.07 -12.04 -1.22
CA ARG A 51 3.20 -13.48 -0.96
C ARG A 51 2.52 -13.91 0.34
N LYS A 52 2.64 -13.11 1.41
CA LYS A 52 2.05 -13.43 2.73
C LYS A 52 0.53 -13.34 2.72
N TRP A 53 -0.05 -12.37 2.01
CA TRP A 53 -1.48 -12.10 2.00
C TRP A 53 -2.09 -12.22 0.60
N PRO A 54 -2.23 -13.46 0.08
CA PRO A 54 -2.85 -13.68 -1.21
C PRO A 54 -4.31 -13.16 -1.20
N GLY A 55 -4.57 -12.20 -2.08
CA GLY A 55 -5.89 -11.57 -2.24
C GLY A 55 -6.08 -10.26 -1.47
N ALA A 56 -5.03 -9.69 -0.88
CA ALA A 56 -5.08 -8.31 -0.38
C ALA A 56 -5.12 -7.30 -1.54
N THR A 57 -5.85 -6.20 -1.39
CA THR A 57 -5.79 -5.04 -2.28
C THR A 57 -4.62 -4.15 -1.88
N PHE A 58 -3.79 -3.77 -2.85
CA PHE A 58 -2.72 -2.81 -2.67
C PHE A 58 -3.20 -1.42 -3.05
N TRP A 59 -3.02 -0.46 -2.15
CA TRP A 59 -3.32 0.95 -2.36
C TRP A 59 -2.00 1.70 -2.46
N VAL A 60 -1.70 2.29 -3.61
CA VAL A 60 -0.41 2.91 -3.89
C VAL A 60 -0.59 4.41 -4.14
N CYS A 61 0.37 5.22 -3.71
CA CYS A 61 0.35 6.64 -4.03
C CYS A 61 0.46 6.88 -5.56
N PRO A 62 -0.04 8.03 -6.06
CA PRO A 62 0.12 8.39 -7.47
C PRO A 62 1.58 8.41 -7.93
N GLY A 63 1.86 7.88 -9.11
CA GLY A 63 3.22 7.79 -9.67
C GLY A 63 3.95 6.49 -9.30
N ALA A 64 3.44 5.71 -8.35
CA ALA A 64 4.11 4.47 -7.92
C ALA A 64 4.21 3.46 -9.06
N ILE A 65 3.10 3.22 -9.76
CA ILE A 65 3.00 2.23 -10.85
C ILE A 65 3.81 2.70 -12.08
N GLU A 66 3.86 4.01 -12.29
CA GLU A 66 4.59 4.66 -13.37
C GLU A 66 6.12 4.69 -13.12
N GLY A 67 6.56 4.33 -11.90
CA GLY A 67 7.97 4.43 -11.52
C GLY A 67 8.44 5.88 -11.40
N SER A 68 7.58 6.79 -10.94
CA SER A 68 7.98 8.16 -10.65
C SER A 68 8.97 8.23 -9.48
N GLY A 69 9.75 9.31 -9.43
CA GLY A 69 10.73 9.54 -8.37
C GLY A 69 11.82 8.46 -8.33
N VAL A 70 12.17 8.00 -7.12
CA VAL A 70 13.19 6.95 -6.91
C VAL A 70 12.73 5.59 -7.45
N GLY A 71 11.41 5.37 -7.60
CA GLY A 71 10.86 4.15 -8.18
C GLY A 71 11.39 3.84 -9.57
N GLY A 72 11.67 4.87 -10.39
CA GLY A 72 12.22 4.70 -11.74
C GLY A 72 13.68 4.27 -11.76
N VAL A 73 14.41 4.48 -10.66
CA VAL A 73 15.81 4.06 -10.50
C VAL A 73 15.92 2.65 -9.92
N LEU A 74 14.91 2.19 -9.18
CA LEU A 74 14.90 0.92 -8.46
C LEU A 74 13.92 -0.11 -9.06
N ASP A 75 13.60 -0.01 -10.35
CA ASP A 75 12.68 -0.89 -11.06
C ASP A 75 11.29 -1.04 -10.39
N GLY A 76 10.85 0.00 -9.67
CA GLY A 76 9.56 0.01 -8.96
C GLY A 76 8.37 -0.22 -9.89
N ALA A 77 8.42 0.32 -11.12
CA ALA A 77 7.38 0.08 -12.13
C ALA A 77 7.24 -1.42 -12.48
N GLN A 78 8.36 -2.13 -12.64
CA GLN A 78 8.34 -3.58 -12.92
C GLN A 78 7.81 -4.35 -11.71
N MET A 79 8.25 -3.98 -10.50
CA MET A 79 7.75 -4.59 -9.26
C MET A 79 6.22 -4.47 -9.16
N TRP A 80 5.66 -3.29 -9.42
CA TRP A 80 4.21 -3.10 -9.41
C TRP A 80 3.51 -3.84 -10.55
N ALA A 81 4.12 -3.90 -11.74
CA ALA A 81 3.60 -4.70 -12.84
C ALA A 81 3.49 -6.18 -12.46
N ASP A 82 4.48 -6.74 -11.76
CA ASP A 82 4.48 -8.13 -11.30
C ASP A 82 3.41 -8.37 -10.22
N ILE A 83 3.28 -7.47 -9.24
CA ILE A 83 2.23 -7.57 -8.21
C ILE A 83 0.83 -7.53 -8.85
N ARG A 84 0.62 -6.66 -9.84
CA ARG A 84 -0.65 -6.54 -10.59
C ARG A 84 -1.07 -7.80 -11.35
N GLN A 85 -0.16 -8.73 -11.60
CA GLN A 85 -0.52 -10.02 -12.22
C GLN A 85 -1.34 -10.91 -11.29
N THR A 86 -1.25 -10.69 -9.97
CA THR A 86 -1.84 -11.56 -8.95
C THR A 86 -2.71 -10.84 -7.93
N HIS A 87 -2.61 -9.52 -7.85
CA HIS A 87 -3.31 -8.70 -6.86
C HIS A 87 -4.01 -7.50 -7.52
N ASP A 88 -5.08 -7.05 -6.87
CA ASP A 88 -5.71 -5.77 -7.18
C ASP A 88 -4.80 -4.64 -6.65
N VAL A 89 -4.32 -3.78 -7.54
CA VAL A 89 -3.47 -2.62 -7.19
C VAL A 89 -4.16 -1.36 -7.66
N ARG A 90 -4.47 -0.47 -6.72
CA ARG A 90 -5.25 0.75 -6.93
C ARG A 90 -4.43 1.96 -6.56
N VAL A 91 -4.47 2.97 -7.41
CA VAL A 91 -3.88 4.27 -7.13
C VAL A 91 -4.81 5.03 -6.19
N ILE A 92 -4.25 5.62 -5.14
CA ILE A 92 -4.98 6.45 -4.18
C ILE A 92 -5.29 7.80 -4.82
N GLU A 93 -6.55 8.19 -4.81
CA GLU A 93 -7.01 9.50 -5.27
C GLU A 93 -7.13 10.49 -4.10
N ASP A 94 -6.86 11.77 -4.37
CA ASP A 94 -6.99 12.82 -3.36
C ASP A 94 -8.44 12.97 -2.88
N GLY A 95 -8.63 13.11 -1.58
CA GLY A 95 -9.94 13.20 -0.94
C GLY A 95 -10.78 11.92 -0.99
N SER A 96 -10.23 10.81 -1.49
CA SER A 96 -10.98 9.55 -1.61
C SER A 96 -11.26 8.90 -0.25
N CYS A 97 -12.41 8.24 -0.13
CA CYS A 97 -12.77 7.41 1.02
C CYS A 97 -13.29 6.06 0.48
N PRO A 98 -12.40 5.13 0.10
CA PRO A 98 -12.81 3.91 -0.59
C PRO A 98 -13.79 3.08 0.26
N PRO A 99 -14.93 2.64 -0.31
CA PRO A 99 -15.92 1.86 0.42
C PRO A 99 -15.37 0.49 0.87
N GLU A 100 -14.36 -0.04 0.19
CA GLU A 100 -13.66 -1.26 0.59
C GLU A 100 -12.88 -1.10 1.89
N LEU A 101 -12.57 0.13 2.29
CA LEU A 101 -12.00 0.45 3.59
C LEU A 101 -13.09 0.79 4.62
N CYS A 102 -14.31 0.31 4.38
CA CYS A 102 -15.50 0.49 5.22
C CYS A 102 -15.91 1.95 5.47
N GLY A 103 -15.32 2.91 4.76
CA GLY A 103 -15.46 4.34 5.06
C GLY A 103 -14.69 4.79 6.31
N ASP A 104 -13.91 3.90 6.93
CA ASP A 104 -13.09 4.19 8.13
C ASP A 104 -11.83 5.00 7.78
N VAL A 105 -11.39 4.91 6.52
CA VAL A 105 -10.16 5.54 6.04
C VAL A 105 -10.48 6.39 4.81
N CYS A 106 -10.05 7.65 4.88
CA CYS A 106 -9.94 8.53 3.72
C CYS A 106 -8.49 8.87 3.46
N PHE A 107 -8.18 9.33 2.25
CA PHE A 107 -6.85 9.75 1.88
C PHE A 107 -6.83 11.23 1.51
N ALA A 108 -5.79 11.92 1.98
CA ALA A 108 -5.36 13.20 1.43
C ALA A 108 -4.05 12.94 0.68
N VAL A 109 -3.94 13.46 -0.54
CA VAL A 109 -2.77 13.25 -1.39
C VAL A 109 -2.07 14.57 -1.63
N PHE A 110 -0.76 14.58 -1.38
CA PHE A 110 0.14 15.62 -1.81
C PHE A 110 0.95 15.12 -3.01
N GLN A 111 0.97 15.90 -4.09
CA GLN A 111 1.87 15.69 -5.23
C GLN A 111 2.66 16.97 -5.46
N GLU A 112 3.98 16.87 -5.58
CA GLU A 112 4.76 18.02 -6.03
C GLU A 112 4.47 18.32 -7.51
N GLY A 113 4.71 19.56 -7.95
CA GLY A 113 4.34 20.01 -9.30
C GLY A 113 4.97 19.25 -10.47
N TRP A 114 6.04 18.49 -10.23
CA TRP A 114 6.70 17.64 -11.25
C TRP A 114 6.42 16.15 -11.08
N GLY A 115 5.62 15.75 -10.09
CA GLY A 115 5.27 14.35 -9.83
C GLY A 115 6.44 13.46 -9.40
N MET A 116 7.60 14.04 -9.03
CA MET A 116 8.74 13.27 -8.51
C MET A 116 8.56 12.85 -7.06
N PHE A 117 7.63 13.48 -6.36
CA PHE A 117 7.21 13.18 -5.01
C PHE A 117 5.69 13.14 -4.95
N SER A 118 5.17 12.04 -4.41
CA SER A 118 3.77 11.88 -4.06
C SER A 118 3.67 11.21 -2.70
N GLU A 119 2.75 11.69 -1.87
CA GLU A 119 2.45 11.12 -0.57
C GLU A 119 0.93 11.08 -0.36
N ALA A 120 0.43 9.96 0.15
CA ALA A 120 -0.95 9.71 0.51
C ALA A 120 -1.06 9.47 2.02
N THR A 121 -1.64 10.43 2.72
CA THR A 121 -1.87 10.36 4.16
C THR A 121 -3.22 9.69 4.44
N ALA A 122 -3.23 8.64 5.26
CA ALA A 122 -4.47 8.02 5.73
C ALA A 122 -5.08 8.83 6.89
N CYS A 123 -6.32 9.26 6.72
CA CYS A 123 -7.13 9.93 7.72
C CYS A 123 -8.18 8.94 8.27
N PHE A 124 -8.01 8.53 9.52
CA PHE A 124 -8.92 7.59 10.20
C PHE A 124 -10.13 8.33 10.79
N ARG A 125 -11.30 7.72 10.71
CA ARG A 125 -12.56 8.22 11.27
C ARG A 125 -13.00 7.46 12.52
#